data_AF-A0A075I7Q2-F1
#
_entry.id   AF-A0A075I7Q2-F1
#
_cell.length_a   1.000
_cell.length_b   1.000
_cell.length_c   1.000
_cell.angle_alpha   90.00
_cell.angle_beta   90.00
_cell.angle_gamma   90.00
#
_symmetry.space_group_name_H-M   'P 1'
#
loop_
_entity.id
_entity.type
_entity.pdbx_description
1 polymer ?
#
loop_
_entity_poly.entity_id
_entity_poly.type
_entity_poly.pdbx_seq_one_letter_code
_entity_poly.pdbx_strand_id
1 'polypeptide(L)'
;MTFPEEVRMPGYHPWTDVDIVNIERAIKLLLSSERPIILAGGGTIISSAFAELQSIAEMLMIPVVTTFKGKGSFPENHPLSLGPIGMHGHAEANKIMTEVDCVLAIGTRFSDRSVGTFEEFERNLKIIHMDVDPAEIGKNQTTQVAVVGDVKASLRVMIKILLKKALKNLKEMNG
;
A
#
# COMPACT_ATOMS: atom_id res chain seq x y z
N MET A 1 13.77 36.90 11.24
CA MET A 1 14.37 35.63 10.81
C MET A 1 13.70 35.24 9.50
N THR A 2 14.42 35.33 8.39
CA THR A 2 13.89 35.03 7.04
C THR A 2 14.21 33.58 6.72
N PHE A 3 13.17 32.76 6.59
CA PHE A 3 13.32 31.39 6.12
C PHE A 3 13.48 31.41 4.59
N PRO A 4 14.32 30.51 4.03
CA PRO A 4 14.44 30.38 2.59
C PRO A 4 13.12 29.88 1.97
N GLU A 5 12.76 30.42 0.81
CA GLU A 5 11.55 30.00 0.07
C GLU A 5 11.67 28.56 -0.46
N GLU A 6 12.89 28.09 -0.73
CA GLU A 6 13.16 26.73 -1.22
C GLU A 6 14.26 26.08 -0.38
N VAL A 7 13.96 24.92 0.23
CA VAL A 7 14.92 24.08 0.93
C VAL A 7 15.12 22.82 0.12
N ARG A 8 16.28 22.68 -0.53
CA ARG A 8 16.67 21.45 -1.24
C ARG A 8 17.48 20.57 -0.31
N MET A 9 16.92 19.42 0.08
CA MET A 9 17.62 18.44 0.91
C MET A 9 18.49 17.52 0.03
N PRO A 10 19.78 17.35 0.34
CA PRO A 10 20.62 16.38 -0.36
C PRO A 10 20.02 14.96 -0.28
N GLY A 11 19.78 14.34 -1.43
CA GLY A 11 19.31 12.96 -1.54
C GLY A 11 17.79 12.74 -1.56
N TYR A 12 16.97 13.78 -1.34
CA TYR A 12 15.51 13.65 -1.44
C TYR A 12 15.01 14.17 -2.79
N HIS A 13 14.77 13.26 -3.72
CA HIS A 13 14.22 13.53 -5.05
C HIS A 13 12.90 12.78 -5.21
N PRO A 14 11.79 13.29 -4.66
CA PRO A 14 10.50 12.62 -4.74
C PRO A 14 10.08 12.49 -6.20
N TRP A 15 9.85 11.26 -6.66
CA TRP A 15 9.36 11.02 -8.01
C TRP A 15 7.85 11.31 -8.02
N THR A 16 7.40 12.25 -8.85
CA THR A 16 5.98 12.64 -8.91
C THR A 16 5.23 12.03 -10.10
N ASP A 17 5.96 11.57 -11.12
CA ASP A 17 5.36 10.88 -12.26
C ASP A 17 4.80 9.52 -11.86
N VAL A 18 3.64 9.18 -12.41
CA VAL A 18 2.95 7.94 -12.07
C VAL A 18 3.52 6.77 -12.87
N ASP A 19 3.98 5.73 -12.18
CA ASP A 19 4.50 4.50 -12.78
C ASP A 19 3.36 3.56 -13.22
N ILE A 20 2.76 3.87 -14.38
CA ILE A 20 1.62 3.12 -14.92
C ILE A 20 1.97 1.64 -15.12
N VAL A 21 3.19 1.33 -15.58
CA VAL A 21 3.61 -0.05 -15.89
C VAL A 21 3.64 -0.89 -14.60
N ASN A 22 4.24 -0.37 -13.53
CA ASN A 22 4.26 -1.10 -12.27
C ASN A 22 2.91 -1.09 -11.57
N ILE A 23 2.05 -0.07 -11.76
CA ILE A 23 0.65 -0.12 -11.30
C ILE A 23 -0.11 -1.27 -11.96
N GLU A 24 0.03 -1.48 -13.27
CA GLU A 24 -0.61 -2.60 -13.95
C GLU A 24 -0.09 -3.96 -13.44
N ARG A 25 1.22 -4.07 -13.19
CA ARG A 25 1.82 -5.26 -12.58
C ARG A 25 1.32 -5.49 -11.15
N ALA A 26 1.19 -4.43 -10.36
CA ALA A 26 0.64 -4.47 -9.01
C ALA A 26 -0.81 -4.97 -9.02
N ILE A 27 -1.66 -4.43 -9.90
CA ILE A 27 -3.04 -4.91 -10.09
C ILE A 27 -3.05 -6.38 -10.46
N LYS A 28 -2.22 -6.80 -11.43
CA LYS A 28 -2.16 -8.20 -11.85
C LYS A 28 -1.78 -9.13 -10.70
N LEU A 29 -0.78 -8.75 -9.92
CA LEU A 29 -0.31 -9.52 -8.77
C LEU A 29 -1.40 -9.61 -7.70
N LEU A 30 -1.99 -8.47 -7.33
CA LEU A 30 -3.03 -8.36 -6.32
C LEU A 30 -4.28 -9.17 -6.67
N LEU A 31 -4.74 -9.11 -7.93
CA LEU A 31 -5.91 -9.88 -8.39
C LEU A 31 -5.64 -11.38 -8.55
N SER A 32 -4.38 -11.79 -8.62
CA SER A 32 -3.98 -13.21 -8.67
C SER A 32 -3.72 -13.83 -7.30
N SER A 33 -3.84 -13.03 -6.24
CA SER A 33 -3.61 -13.46 -4.86
C SER A 33 -4.89 -13.97 -4.22
N GLU A 34 -4.74 -15.00 -3.38
CA GLU A 34 -5.86 -15.66 -2.72
C GLU A 34 -6.23 -14.96 -1.41
N ARG A 35 -5.23 -14.42 -0.70
CA ARG A 35 -5.39 -13.79 0.62
C ARG A 35 -4.61 -12.47 0.66
N PRO A 36 -4.98 -11.47 -0.18
CA PRO A 36 -4.34 -10.18 -0.17
C PRO A 36 -4.73 -9.35 1.06
N ILE A 37 -3.84 -8.45 1.48
CA ILE A 37 -4.10 -7.46 2.53
C ILE A 37 -3.49 -6.11 2.17
N ILE A 38 -4.10 -5.02 2.64
CA ILE A 38 -3.53 -3.68 2.50
C ILE A 38 -2.80 -3.31 3.81
N LEU A 39 -1.56 -2.86 3.68
CA LEU A 39 -0.77 -2.27 4.77
C LEU A 39 -0.58 -0.78 4.55
N ALA A 40 -1.38 0.03 5.24
CA ALA A 40 -1.34 1.49 5.12
C ALA A 40 -0.34 2.13 6.10
N GLY A 41 0.62 2.85 5.54
CA GLY A 41 1.69 3.54 6.25
C GLY A 41 1.45 5.04 6.40
N GLY A 42 2.38 5.72 7.08
CA GLY A 42 2.31 7.17 7.27
C GLY A 42 2.34 7.97 5.97
N GLY A 43 2.92 7.43 4.89
CA GLY A 43 2.89 8.05 3.57
C GLY A 43 1.47 8.22 3.01
N THR A 44 0.54 7.35 3.41
CA THR A 44 -0.90 7.48 3.06
C THR A 44 -1.49 8.76 3.64
N ILE A 45 -1.16 9.07 4.90
CA ILE A 45 -1.60 10.28 5.59
C ILE A 45 -0.95 11.51 4.95
N ILE A 46 0.38 11.46 4.75
CA ILE A 46 1.15 12.57 4.15
C ILE A 46 0.61 12.95 2.77
N SER A 47 0.29 11.94 1.94
CA SER A 47 -0.28 12.13 0.60
C SER A 47 -1.79 12.46 0.61
N SER A 48 -2.46 12.37 1.77
CA SER A 48 -3.91 12.55 1.93
C SER A 48 -4.72 11.62 1.00
N ALA A 49 -4.32 10.35 0.95
CA ALA A 49 -4.87 9.32 0.05
C ALA A 49 -6.05 8.52 0.66
N PHE A 50 -6.77 9.11 1.61
CA PHE A 50 -7.79 8.43 2.43
C PHE A 50 -8.91 7.82 1.58
N ALA A 51 -9.50 8.62 0.69
CA ALA A 51 -10.62 8.19 -0.15
C ALA A 51 -10.20 7.15 -1.18
N GLU A 52 -9.00 7.30 -1.73
CA GLU A 52 -8.43 6.37 -2.70
C GLU A 52 -8.11 5.00 -2.06
N LEU A 53 -7.50 4.99 -0.88
CA LEU A 53 -7.29 3.77 -0.08
C LEU A 53 -8.62 3.07 0.19
N GLN A 54 -9.61 3.82 0.67
CA GLN A 54 -10.92 3.26 0.98
C GLN A 54 -11.61 2.68 -0.25
N SER A 55 -11.55 3.38 -1.38
CA SER A 55 -12.12 2.91 -2.64
C SER A 55 -11.50 1.58 -3.09
N ILE A 56 -10.18 1.43 -2.99
CA ILE A 56 -9.50 0.17 -3.35
C ILE A 56 -9.91 -0.96 -2.40
N ALA A 57 -9.93 -0.70 -1.08
CA ALA A 57 -10.31 -1.69 -0.09
C ALA A 57 -11.75 -2.19 -0.31
N GLU A 58 -12.69 -1.29 -0.56
CA GLU A 58 -14.10 -1.62 -0.81
C GLU A 58 -14.31 -2.31 -2.17
N MET A 59 -13.68 -1.81 -3.24
CA MET A 59 -13.82 -2.40 -4.58
C MET A 59 -13.33 -3.84 -4.65
N LEU A 60 -12.27 -4.16 -3.91
CA LEU A 60 -11.63 -5.47 -3.93
C LEU A 60 -11.97 -6.32 -2.70
N MET A 61 -12.74 -5.78 -1.75
CA MET A 61 -13.05 -6.40 -0.46
C MET A 61 -11.80 -6.86 0.31
N ILE A 62 -10.74 -6.04 0.27
CA ILE A 62 -9.45 -6.37 0.89
C ILE A 62 -9.38 -5.78 2.30
N PRO A 63 -9.04 -6.58 3.34
CA PRO A 63 -8.84 -6.07 4.68
C PRO A 63 -7.66 -5.09 4.75
N VAL A 64 -7.74 -4.14 5.69
CA VAL A 64 -6.77 -3.07 5.88
C VAL A 64 -6.17 -3.17 7.28
N VAL A 65 -4.85 -3.31 7.33
CA VAL A 65 -4.03 -3.06 8.51
C VAL A 65 -3.27 -1.76 8.37
N THR A 66 -2.91 -1.16 9.49
CA THR A 66 -2.12 0.08 9.51
C THR A 66 -0.80 -0.13 10.23
N THR A 67 0.22 0.65 9.87
CA THR A 67 1.31 0.88 10.81
C THR A 67 0.85 1.86 11.88
N PHE A 68 1.56 1.95 13.01
CA PHE A 68 1.30 3.02 13.98
C PHE A 68 1.31 4.44 13.37
N LYS A 69 2.20 4.70 12.40
CA LYS A 69 2.24 5.98 11.68
C LYS A 69 1.13 6.15 10.67
N GLY A 70 0.53 5.07 10.20
CA GLY A 70 -0.62 5.06 9.30
C GLY A 70 -1.97 4.98 10.02
N LYS A 71 -1.99 4.89 11.36
CA LYS A 71 -3.24 4.87 12.13
C LYS A 71 -4.07 6.11 11.82
N GLY A 72 -5.36 5.91 11.54
CA GLY A 72 -6.26 6.96 11.06
C GLY A 72 -6.25 7.22 9.55
N SER A 73 -5.41 6.52 8.77
CA SER A 73 -5.47 6.57 7.30
C SER A 73 -6.69 5.85 6.70
N PHE A 74 -7.33 4.99 7.49
CA PHE A 74 -8.54 4.24 7.13
C PHE A 74 -9.53 4.32 8.30
N PRO A 75 -10.87 4.36 8.06
CA PRO A 75 -11.83 4.49 9.16
C PRO A 75 -11.77 3.27 10.08
N GLU A 76 -11.43 3.49 11.36
CA GLU A 76 -11.17 2.39 12.31
C GLU A 76 -12.42 1.57 12.65
N ASN A 77 -13.60 2.11 12.40
CA ASN A 77 -14.90 1.45 12.56
C ASN A 77 -15.39 0.74 11.28
N HIS A 78 -14.63 0.80 10.18
CA HIS A 78 -15.00 0.13 8.94
C HIS A 78 -14.86 -1.39 9.08
N PRO A 79 -15.76 -2.21 8.50
CA PRO A 79 -15.70 -3.68 8.62
C PRO A 79 -14.42 -4.31 8.08
N LEU A 80 -13.73 -3.64 7.14
CA LEU A 80 -12.44 -4.07 6.61
C LEU A 80 -11.24 -3.63 7.47
N SER A 81 -11.44 -2.86 8.54
CA SER A 81 -10.35 -2.36 9.39
C SER A 81 -9.96 -3.39 10.44
N LEU A 82 -8.69 -3.82 10.42
CA LEU A 82 -8.12 -4.71 11.43
C LEU A 82 -7.28 -3.96 12.49
N GLY A 83 -7.00 -2.68 12.25
CA GLY A 83 -6.22 -1.83 13.15
C GLY A 83 -4.71 -1.90 12.94
N PRO A 84 -3.92 -1.40 13.90
CA PRO A 84 -2.47 -1.32 13.76
C PRO A 84 -1.79 -2.68 13.96
N ILE A 85 -0.73 -2.95 13.19
CA ILE A 85 0.18 -4.09 13.36
C ILE A 85 1.48 -3.71 14.09
N GLY A 86 2.24 -4.70 14.52
CA GLY A 86 3.55 -4.56 15.16
C GLY A 86 3.55 -5.00 16.63
N MET A 87 4.63 -4.70 17.34
CA MET A 87 4.88 -5.17 18.72
C MET A 87 3.77 -4.82 19.73
N HIS A 88 3.05 -3.72 19.49
CA HIS A 88 1.93 -3.25 20.32
C HIS A 88 0.63 -3.15 19.49
N GLY A 89 0.59 -3.80 18.33
CA GLY A 89 -0.58 -3.84 17.45
C GLY A 89 -1.67 -4.78 17.95
N HIS A 90 -2.77 -4.86 17.20
CA HIS A 90 -3.84 -5.81 17.47
C HIS A 90 -3.36 -7.25 17.21
N ALA A 91 -3.70 -8.17 18.12
CA ALA A 91 -3.27 -9.56 18.01
C ALA A 91 -3.85 -10.24 16.77
N GLU A 92 -5.09 -9.91 16.42
CA GLU A 92 -5.81 -10.40 15.24
C GLU A 92 -5.16 -9.89 13.95
N ALA A 93 -4.77 -8.62 13.92
CA ALA A 93 -4.06 -8.03 12.79
C ALA A 93 -2.71 -8.71 12.57
N ASN A 94 -1.92 -8.87 13.64
CA ASN A 94 -0.63 -9.58 13.57
C ASN A 94 -0.80 -11.04 13.14
N LYS A 95 -1.84 -11.74 13.63
CA LYS A 95 -2.12 -13.12 13.24
C LYS A 95 -2.45 -13.24 11.75
N ILE A 96 -3.35 -12.39 11.24
CA ILE A 96 -3.73 -12.39 9.82
C ILE A 96 -2.51 -12.13 8.93
N MET A 97 -1.58 -11.27 9.35
CA MET A 97 -0.35 -11.03 8.59
C MET A 97 0.53 -12.29 8.39
N THR A 98 0.37 -13.33 9.22
CA THR A 98 1.09 -14.61 9.03
C THR A 98 0.42 -15.54 8.02
N GLU A 99 -0.83 -15.24 7.63
CA GLU A 99 -1.65 -16.08 6.76
C GLU A 99 -1.82 -15.50 5.35
N VAL A 100 -1.41 -14.25 5.11
CA VAL A 100 -1.57 -13.58 3.82
C VAL A 100 -0.55 -14.06 2.78
N ASP A 101 -0.93 -14.02 1.50
CA ASP A 101 -0.04 -14.36 0.39
C ASP A 101 0.41 -13.14 -0.42
N CYS A 102 -0.21 -11.98 -0.19
CA CYS A 102 0.19 -10.71 -0.77
C CYS A 102 -0.12 -9.51 0.12
N VAL A 103 0.81 -8.55 0.17
CA VAL A 103 0.64 -7.26 0.84
C VAL A 103 0.74 -6.14 -0.18
N LEU A 104 -0.30 -5.31 -0.24
CA LEU A 104 -0.24 -3.98 -0.85
C LEU A 104 0.20 -2.97 0.21
N ALA A 105 1.50 -2.69 0.26
CA ALA A 105 2.09 -1.74 1.19
C ALA A 105 2.04 -0.31 0.62
N ILE A 106 1.24 0.56 1.22
CA ILE A 106 0.97 1.91 0.72
C ILE A 106 1.62 2.94 1.63
N GLY A 107 2.64 3.63 1.11
CA GLY A 107 3.36 4.68 1.85
C GLY A 107 3.96 4.16 3.15
N THR A 108 4.37 2.90 3.16
CA THR A 108 4.87 2.20 4.33
C THR A 108 6.37 2.06 4.22
N ARG A 109 7.07 2.53 5.26
CA ARG A 109 8.45 2.13 5.52
C ARG A 109 8.41 0.91 6.41
N PHE A 110 8.92 -0.19 5.91
CA PHE A 110 9.02 -1.43 6.64
C PHE A 110 10.07 -1.26 7.74
N SER A 111 9.63 -1.16 9.00
CA SER A 111 10.51 -1.05 10.16
C SER A 111 10.38 -2.30 11.03
N ASP A 112 11.46 -2.67 11.73
CA ASP A 112 11.51 -3.69 12.77
C ASP A 112 10.32 -3.60 13.76
N ARG A 113 9.93 -2.39 14.16
CA ARG A 113 8.79 -2.17 15.07
C ARG A 113 7.42 -2.46 14.46
N SER A 114 7.32 -2.46 13.14
CA SER A 114 6.06 -2.65 12.40
C SER A 114 5.84 -4.11 12.03
N VAL A 115 6.91 -4.86 11.74
CA VAL A 115 6.81 -6.24 11.23
C VAL A 115 7.55 -7.28 12.06
N GLY A 116 8.27 -6.89 13.12
CA GLY A 116 9.09 -7.81 13.90
C GLY A 116 10.30 -8.28 13.10
N THR A 117 10.48 -9.59 12.99
CA THR A 117 11.54 -10.22 12.19
C THR A 117 11.15 -10.24 10.71
N PHE A 118 11.92 -9.55 9.86
CA PHE A 118 11.62 -9.44 8.43
C PHE A 118 11.61 -10.82 7.74
N GLU A 119 12.49 -11.76 8.13
CA GLU A 119 12.52 -13.08 7.51
C GLU A 119 11.23 -13.89 7.75
N GLU A 120 10.60 -13.73 8.92
CA GLU A 120 9.33 -14.40 9.23
C GLU A 120 8.17 -13.73 8.50
N PHE A 121 8.22 -12.41 8.38
CA PHE A 121 7.23 -11.61 7.65
C PHE A 121 7.22 -11.93 6.15
N GLU A 122 8.40 -12.14 5.55
CA GLU A 122 8.54 -12.38 4.11
C GLU A 122 8.25 -13.82 3.67
N ARG A 123 8.14 -14.76 4.61
CA ARG A 123 8.11 -16.18 4.28
C ARG A 123 6.84 -16.53 3.49
N ASN A 124 6.99 -16.62 2.17
CA ASN A 124 5.93 -16.82 1.17
C ASN A 124 5.05 -15.60 0.87
N LEU A 125 5.52 -14.39 1.19
CA LEU A 125 4.75 -13.17 1.01
C LEU A 125 5.13 -12.42 -0.28
N LYS A 126 4.12 -12.06 -1.08
CA LYS A 126 4.29 -11.16 -2.25
C LYS A 126 4.07 -9.71 -1.81
N ILE A 127 5.10 -8.89 -1.83
CA ILE A 127 5.04 -7.47 -1.47
C ILE A 127 4.93 -6.60 -2.73
N ILE A 128 3.85 -5.84 -2.79
CA ILE A 128 3.70 -4.67 -3.66
C ILE A 128 4.00 -3.45 -2.80
N HIS A 129 5.09 -2.73 -3.09
CA HIS A 129 5.52 -1.59 -2.29
C HIS A 129 5.32 -0.29 -3.07
N MET A 130 4.46 0.58 -2.53
CA MET A 130 4.23 1.93 -3.04
C MET A 130 4.89 2.95 -2.11
N ASP A 131 5.87 3.70 -2.60
CA ASP A 131 6.51 4.79 -1.86
C ASP A 131 6.95 5.90 -2.82
N VAL A 132 7.01 7.13 -2.32
CA VAL A 132 7.49 8.29 -3.09
C VAL A 132 9.01 8.33 -3.16
N ASP A 133 9.67 7.70 -2.17
CA ASP A 133 11.13 7.64 -2.06
C ASP A 133 11.64 6.29 -2.60
N PRO A 134 12.32 6.25 -3.77
CA PRO A 134 12.86 5.02 -4.31
C PRO A 134 13.91 4.37 -3.40
N ALA A 135 14.55 5.12 -2.50
CA ALA A 135 15.55 4.57 -1.57
C ALA A 135 14.94 3.66 -0.49
N GLU A 136 13.62 3.73 -0.27
CA GLU A 136 12.93 2.88 0.70
C GLU A 136 12.45 1.54 0.10
N ILE A 137 12.43 1.44 -1.23
CA ILE A 137 12.09 0.21 -1.94
C ILE A 137 13.25 -0.78 -1.85
N GLY A 138 12.99 -2.03 -1.43
CA GLY A 138 14.01 -3.07 -1.39
C GLY A 138 15.02 -2.96 -0.24
N LYS A 139 14.86 -1.96 0.64
CA LYS A 139 15.82 -1.66 1.71
C LYS A 139 15.83 -2.69 2.84
N ASN A 140 14.65 -3.04 3.33
CA ASN A 140 14.48 -3.99 4.44
C ASN A 140 13.73 -5.26 4.01
N GLN A 141 13.24 -5.30 2.77
CA GLN A 141 12.33 -6.33 2.29
C GLN A 141 12.38 -6.52 0.78
N THR A 142 12.35 -7.77 0.32
CA THR A 142 12.30 -8.16 -1.09
C THR A 142 10.94 -7.80 -1.66
N THR A 143 10.93 -6.84 -2.58
CA THR A 143 9.72 -6.32 -3.22
C THR A 143 9.55 -6.93 -4.61
N GLN A 144 8.39 -7.54 -4.87
CA GLN A 144 8.07 -8.15 -6.17
C GLN A 144 7.61 -7.10 -7.19
N VAL A 145 6.88 -6.08 -6.74
CA VAL A 145 6.48 -4.94 -7.56
C VAL A 145 6.67 -3.65 -6.76
N ALA A 146 7.50 -2.75 -7.28
CA ALA A 146 7.70 -1.42 -6.73
C ALA A 146 6.93 -0.39 -7.56
N VAL A 147 6.10 0.42 -6.91
CA VAL A 147 5.42 1.56 -7.54
C VAL A 147 6.00 2.82 -6.91
N VAL A 148 6.95 3.45 -7.61
CA VAL A 148 7.58 4.68 -7.13
C VAL A 148 6.73 5.86 -7.57
N GLY A 149 6.29 6.67 -6.62
CA GLY A 149 5.45 7.84 -6.91
C GLY A 149 4.62 8.29 -5.71
N ASP A 150 3.92 9.41 -5.88
CA ASP A 150 2.89 9.82 -4.92
C ASP A 150 1.79 8.75 -4.84
N VAL A 151 1.50 8.29 -3.62
CA VAL A 151 0.57 7.16 -3.40
C VAL A 151 -0.86 7.53 -3.78
N LYS A 152 -1.32 8.76 -3.53
CA LYS A 152 -2.64 9.21 -3.95
C LYS A 152 -2.79 9.21 -5.47
N ALA A 153 -1.83 9.79 -6.19
CA ALA A 153 -1.83 9.79 -7.64
C ALA A 153 -1.81 8.36 -8.21
N SER A 154 -0.99 7.49 -7.63
CA SER A 154 -0.86 6.09 -8.03
C SER A 154 -2.14 5.29 -7.78
N LEU A 155 -2.76 5.43 -6.61
CA LEU A 155 -4.04 4.77 -6.29
C LEU A 155 -5.18 5.26 -7.19
N ARG A 156 -5.24 6.55 -7.56
CA ARG A 156 -6.23 7.05 -8.54
C ARG A 156 -6.10 6.36 -9.88
N VAL A 157 -4.87 6.17 -10.36
CA VAL A 157 -4.64 5.43 -11.61
C VAL A 157 -5.01 3.97 -11.46
N MET A 158 -4.67 3.35 -10.32
CA MET A 158 -5.07 1.98 -9.99
C MET A 158 -6.59 1.79 -10.05
N ILE A 159 -7.37 2.67 -9.40
CA ILE A 159 -8.85 2.67 -9.42
C ILE A 159 -9.36 2.77 -10.86
N LYS A 160 -8.83 3.71 -11.67
CA LYS A 160 -9.24 3.88 -13.07
C LYS A 160 -9.02 2.60 -13.90
N ILE A 161 -7.90 1.92 -13.70
CA ILE A 161 -7.58 0.68 -14.43
C ILE A 161 -8.49 -0.47 -13.97
N LEU A 162 -8.73 -0.59 -12.66
CA LEU A 162 -9.64 -1.60 -12.10
C LEU A 162 -11.07 -1.42 -12.61
N LEU A 163 -11.60 -0.20 -12.63
CA LEU A 163 -12.92 0.10 -13.19
C LEU A 163 -13.02 -0.26 -14.66
N LYS A 164 -12.00 0.08 -15.47
CA LYS A 164 -11.95 -0.31 -16.89
C LYS A 164 -11.98 -1.82 -17.07
N LYS A 165 -11.22 -2.57 -16.26
CA LYS A 165 -11.21 -4.05 -16.28
C LYS A 165 -12.58 -4.62 -15.89
N ALA A 166 -13.20 -4.11 -14.82
CA ALA A 166 -14.52 -4.55 -14.39
C ALA A 166 -15.58 -4.32 -15.49
N LEU A 167 -15.59 -3.14 -16.12
CA LEU A 167 -16.51 -2.82 -17.22
C LEU A 167 -16.29 -3.72 -18.45
N LYS A 168 -15.03 -4.06 -18.75
CA LYS A 168 -14.71 -4.99 -19.85
C LYS A 168 -15.28 -6.39 -19.57
N ASN A 169 -15.03 -6.93 -18.37
CA ASN A 169 -15.54 -8.24 -17.98
C ASN A 169 -17.07 -8.30 -18.01
N LEU A 170 -17.75 -7.24 -17.54
CA LEU A 170 -19.21 -7.16 -17.60
C LEU A 170 -19.75 -7.15 -19.04
N LYS A 171 -19.06 -6.52 -19.98
CA LYS A 171 -19.47 -6.55 -21.40
C LYS A 171 -19.28 -7.94 -22.01
N GLU A 172 -18.19 -8.62 -21.68
CA GLU A 172 -17.90 -9.99 -22.16
C GLU A 172 -18.87 -11.03 -21.58
N MET A 173 -19.43 -10.81 -20.39
CA MET A 173 -20.44 -11.69 -19.79
C MET A 173 -21.86 -11.48 -20.34
N ASN A 174 -22.14 -10.31 -20.93
CA ASN A 174 -23.46 -9.94 -21.44
C ASN A 174 -23.58 -9.99 -22.97
N GLY A 175 -22.50 -10.36 -23.68
CA GLY A 175 -22.45 -10.52 -25.13
C GLY A 175 -22.21 -11.97 -25.51
#